data_AF-A0A8H9MCX1-F1
#
_entry.id   AF-A0A8H9MCX1-F1
#
_cell.length_a   1.000
_cell.length_b   1.000
_cell.length_c   1.000
_cell.angle_alpha   90.00
_cell.angle_beta   90.00
_cell.angle_gamma   90.00
#
_symmetry.space_group_name_H-M   'P 1'
#
loop_
_entity.id
_entity.type
_entity.pdbx_description
1 polymer ?
#
loop_
_entity_poly.entity_id
_entity_poly.type
_entity_poly.pdbx_seq_one_letter_code
_entity_poly.pdbx_strand_id
1 'polypeptide(L)'
;MSRVEVWATGLECRVRQESEDEIYGSVQVGSADRQPHPALKFPDSGYLRMGPDGQRIHTMQALLYSGPPQDLGLVATLAEFDSGDVEQEKQVLADAAAAAITTALAAYTAGLGAAAAPLIDLLARGLVNFGAGVLGISNDIYNPQAAALPADALLQADSRRRTLTRPDDPRSLAWTDVIILSGRDDGGDYGEYGLYLDVRVSAPTPAETSAQAEENAAGTPTLRRGSAGPAVRKLQRLLNARLTDLVPIAVDGQFGPATEGRAREFQSRTGLVVDGIVGPRTWAALTGQAPDPGTAQAEENAAGTPTLRRGSAGPAVRKLQRLLNARMPELTPIAVDGQFGPATDARVREFQRRAALAVDGVVGPNTWRALGQ
;
A
#
# COMPACT_ATOMS: atom_id res chain seq x y z
N MET A 1 -11.11 -7.26 -12.07
CA MET A 1 -11.83 -6.55 -10.98
C MET A 1 -12.24 -5.18 -11.49
N SER A 2 -13.40 -4.63 -11.10
CA SER A 2 -13.77 -3.27 -11.47
C SER A 2 -12.66 -2.27 -11.09
N ARG A 3 -12.48 -1.22 -11.87
CA ARG A 3 -11.53 -0.15 -11.61
C ARG A 3 -12.29 1.09 -11.16
N VAL A 4 -11.71 1.83 -10.22
CA VAL A 4 -12.27 3.08 -9.71
C VAL A 4 -11.30 4.21 -10.03
N GLU A 5 -11.85 5.31 -10.52
CA GLU A 5 -11.16 6.58 -10.67
C GLU A 5 -11.82 7.63 -9.79
N VAL A 6 -11.03 8.41 -9.06
CA VAL A 6 -11.52 9.55 -8.27
C VAL A 6 -10.99 10.83 -8.89
N TRP A 7 -11.89 11.65 -9.42
CA TRP A 7 -11.56 12.92 -10.06
C TRP A 7 -11.98 14.09 -9.17
N ALA A 8 -11.12 15.10 -9.00
CA ALA A 8 -11.57 16.42 -8.56
C ALA A 8 -12.15 17.17 -9.76
N THR A 9 -13.44 17.51 -9.69
CA THR A 9 -14.19 18.11 -10.81
C THR A 9 -14.46 19.58 -10.65
N GLY A 10 -14.44 20.09 -9.42
CA GLY A 10 -14.50 21.53 -9.22
C GLY A 10 -14.58 21.96 -7.77
N LEU A 11 -14.47 23.26 -7.59
CA LEU A 11 -14.65 23.96 -6.33
C LEU A 11 -15.82 24.94 -6.47
N GLU A 12 -16.59 25.16 -5.41
CA GLU A 12 -17.71 26.09 -5.41
C GLU A 12 -17.65 26.97 -4.16
N CYS A 13 -17.69 28.28 -4.33
CA CYS A 13 -18.02 29.21 -3.26
C CYS A 13 -19.52 29.11 -2.96
N ARG A 14 -19.87 28.55 -1.79
CA ARG A 14 -21.25 28.33 -1.35
C ARG A 14 -21.75 29.50 -0.52
N VAL A 15 -20.95 29.93 0.43
CA VAL A 15 -21.15 31.17 1.20
C VAL A 15 -19.98 32.08 0.87
N ARG A 16 -20.28 33.27 0.36
CA ARG A 16 -19.27 34.29 0.04
C ARG A 16 -18.85 35.00 1.32
N GLN A 17 -17.54 35.21 1.46
CA GLN A 17 -16.97 36.01 2.53
C GLN A 17 -16.97 37.49 2.13
N GLU A 18 -16.44 37.82 0.94
CA GLU A 18 -16.34 39.19 0.45
C GLU A 18 -16.78 39.35 -1.02
N SER A 19 -16.54 40.53 -1.60
CA SER A 19 -16.79 40.79 -3.02
C SER A 19 -15.80 40.09 -3.96
N GLU A 20 -14.59 39.81 -3.48
CA GLU A 20 -13.59 38.97 -4.15
C GLU A 20 -12.81 38.18 -3.10
N ASP A 21 -12.93 36.85 -3.09
CA ASP A 21 -12.13 35.99 -2.20
C ASP A 21 -10.90 35.48 -2.99
N GLU A 22 -9.70 35.67 -2.46
CA GLU A 22 -8.42 35.19 -3.05
C GLU A 22 -8.00 33.87 -2.37
N ILE A 23 -8.29 32.74 -3.01
CA ILE A 23 -8.14 31.42 -2.36
C ILE A 23 -7.00 30.56 -2.95
N TYR A 24 -6.35 29.79 -2.08
CA TYR A 24 -5.46 28.69 -2.45
C TYR A 24 -5.80 27.45 -1.63
N GLY A 25 -5.79 26.28 -2.27
CA GLY A 25 -6.08 25.02 -1.62
C GLY A 25 -5.30 23.85 -2.19
N SER A 26 -5.37 22.74 -1.47
CA SER A 26 -4.80 21.48 -1.92
C SER A 26 -5.69 20.31 -1.54
N VAL A 27 -5.67 19.28 -2.38
CA VAL A 27 -6.45 18.05 -2.22
C VAL A 27 -5.56 16.87 -2.54
N GLN A 28 -5.59 15.88 -1.65
CA GLN A 28 -4.72 14.73 -1.78
C GLN A 28 -5.47 13.46 -1.33
N VAL A 29 -5.11 12.34 -1.94
CA VAL A 29 -5.66 11.03 -1.62
C VAL A 29 -4.58 10.16 -0.98
N GLY A 30 -4.92 9.58 0.17
CA GLY A 30 -4.22 8.47 0.79
C GLY A 30 -4.94 7.16 0.52
N SER A 31 -4.17 6.07 0.43
CA SER A 31 -4.70 4.72 0.22
C SER A 31 -4.04 3.71 1.17
N ALA A 32 -4.73 2.60 1.42
CA ALA A 32 -4.27 1.55 2.32
C ALA A 32 -2.92 0.93 1.88
N ASP A 33 -2.66 0.86 0.58
CA ASP A 33 -1.41 0.36 0.00
C ASP A 33 -0.23 1.34 0.12
N ARG A 34 -0.49 2.56 0.63
CA ARG A 34 0.47 3.65 0.83
C ARG A 34 1.22 4.07 -0.43
N GLN A 35 0.67 3.77 -1.61
CA GLN A 35 1.20 4.33 -2.84
C GLN A 35 0.99 5.85 -2.84
N PRO A 36 1.99 6.63 -3.25
CA PRO A 36 1.83 8.06 -3.41
C PRO A 36 0.86 8.32 -4.57
N HIS A 37 -0.14 9.15 -4.32
CA HIS A 37 -1.10 9.59 -5.32
C HIS A 37 -0.87 11.07 -5.68
N PRO A 38 -1.30 11.52 -6.87
CA PRO A 38 -1.21 12.92 -7.24
C PRO A 38 -1.88 13.82 -6.18
N ALA A 39 -1.16 14.86 -5.77
CA ALA A 39 -1.72 15.97 -5.02
C ALA A 39 -2.18 17.04 -6.01
N LEU A 40 -3.44 17.47 -5.91
CA LEU A 40 -3.92 18.65 -6.60
C LEU A 40 -3.64 19.87 -5.73
N LYS A 41 -3.02 20.89 -6.32
CA LYS A 41 -2.92 22.24 -5.77
C LYS A 41 -3.76 23.14 -6.66
N PHE A 42 -4.53 24.07 -6.09
CA PHE A 42 -5.34 24.99 -6.88
C PHE A 42 -5.35 26.40 -6.28
N PRO A 43 -5.20 27.43 -7.13
CA PRO A 43 -4.79 27.31 -8.54
C PRO A 43 -3.34 26.79 -8.68
N ASP A 44 -2.96 26.40 -9.89
CA ASP A 44 -1.59 25.92 -10.20
C ASP A 44 -0.51 26.98 -9.93
N SER A 45 -0.87 28.27 -9.99
CA SER A 45 -0.03 29.41 -9.63
C SER A 45 -0.86 30.58 -9.11
N GLY A 46 -0.26 31.43 -8.26
CA GLY A 46 -0.96 32.56 -7.65
C GLY A 46 -2.06 32.12 -6.67
N TYR A 47 -3.23 32.78 -6.78
CA TYR A 47 -4.46 32.52 -6.02
C TYR A 47 -5.66 32.60 -6.97
N LEU A 48 -6.72 31.87 -6.63
CA LEU A 48 -7.95 31.79 -7.43
C LEU A 48 -8.90 32.85 -6.90
N ARG A 49 -9.28 33.79 -7.76
CA ARG A 49 -10.30 34.79 -7.45
C ARG A 49 -11.68 34.20 -7.63
N MET A 50 -12.39 33.99 -6.52
CA MET A 50 -13.77 33.49 -6.51
C MET A 50 -14.77 34.66 -6.51
N GLY A 51 -14.63 35.53 -7.54
CA GLY A 51 -15.20 36.88 -7.64
C GLY A 51 -16.74 37.02 -7.75
N PRO A 52 -17.25 38.13 -8.36
CA PRO A 52 -18.66 38.51 -8.28
C PRO A 52 -19.64 37.57 -9.03
N ASP A 53 -20.96 37.81 -8.93
CA ASP A 53 -22.04 37.00 -9.55
C ASP A 53 -21.69 36.55 -10.98
N GLY A 54 -21.66 35.22 -11.20
CA GLY A 54 -21.19 34.60 -12.44
C GLY A 54 -20.03 33.61 -12.27
N GLN A 55 -19.22 33.76 -11.20
CA GLN A 55 -18.00 32.96 -11.00
C GLN A 55 -17.91 32.23 -9.64
N ARG A 56 -18.98 31.56 -9.23
CA ARG A 56 -19.00 30.75 -7.99
C ARG A 56 -18.28 29.41 -8.10
N ILE A 57 -18.33 28.80 -9.26
CA ILE A 57 -17.71 27.51 -9.52
C ILE A 57 -16.26 27.73 -9.97
N HIS A 58 -15.40 26.73 -9.85
CA HIS A 58 -14.14 26.66 -10.58
C HIS A 58 -14.01 25.22 -11.03
N THR A 59 -14.04 24.99 -12.35
CA THR A 59 -13.99 23.64 -12.91
C THR A 59 -12.56 23.12 -12.85
N MET A 60 -12.40 21.95 -12.27
CA MET A 60 -11.14 21.21 -12.18
C MET A 60 -11.28 19.92 -12.98
N GLN A 61 -10.17 19.33 -13.43
CA GLN A 61 -10.16 18.00 -14.05
C GLN A 61 -8.87 17.27 -13.66
N ALA A 62 -8.74 16.96 -12.37
CA ALA A 62 -7.55 16.31 -11.83
C ALA A 62 -7.87 14.89 -11.35
N LEU A 63 -7.14 13.91 -11.88
CA LEU A 63 -7.21 12.52 -11.42
C LEU A 63 -6.42 12.39 -10.11
N LEU A 64 -7.13 12.11 -9.02
CA LEU A 64 -6.53 11.94 -7.69
C LEU A 64 -6.23 10.48 -7.35
N TYR A 65 -6.99 9.54 -7.92
CA TYR A 65 -6.78 8.12 -7.71
C TYR A 65 -7.25 7.33 -8.93
N SER A 66 -6.52 6.26 -9.27
CA SER A 66 -6.96 5.28 -10.25
C SER A 66 -6.41 3.90 -9.88
N GLY A 67 -7.29 2.94 -9.61
CA GLY A 67 -6.87 1.61 -9.20
C GLY A 67 -8.03 0.67 -8.87
N PRO A 68 -7.74 -0.48 -8.24
CA PRO A 68 -8.78 -1.38 -7.74
C PRO A 68 -9.63 -0.67 -6.66
N PRO A 69 -10.88 -1.11 -6.43
CA PRO A 69 -11.71 -0.54 -5.38
C PRO A 69 -11.09 -0.93 -4.04
N GLN A 70 -10.66 0.09 -3.30
CA GLN A 70 -10.13 -0.03 -1.95
C GLN A 70 -10.53 1.21 -1.18
N ASP A 71 -10.49 1.15 0.14
CA ASP A 71 -10.80 2.31 0.94
C ASP A 71 -9.71 3.38 0.77
N LEU A 72 -10.16 4.62 0.62
CA LEU A 72 -9.31 5.79 0.43
C LEU A 72 -9.60 6.80 1.54
N GLY A 73 -8.55 7.50 1.96
CA GLY A 73 -8.67 8.73 2.74
C GLY A 73 -8.43 9.91 1.83
N LEU A 74 -9.21 10.97 1.97
CA LEU A 74 -8.99 12.20 1.22
C LEU A 74 -8.87 13.36 2.21
N VAL A 75 -7.92 14.25 1.97
CA VAL A 75 -7.74 15.46 2.76
C VAL A 75 -7.74 16.66 1.84
N ALA A 76 -8.50 17.68 2.23
CA ALA A 76 -8.56 18.95 1.55
C ALA A 76 -8.21 20.10 2.52
N THR A 77 -7.39 21.03 2.07
CA THR A 77 -7.03 22.28 2.76
C THR A 77 -7.36 23.47 1.88
N LEU A 78 -7.73 24.59 2.49
CA LEU A 78 -8.03 25.85 1.81
C LEU A 78 -7.68 27.02 2.73
N ALA A 79 -7.12 28.07 2.16
CA ALA A 79 -6.87 29.34 2.83
C ALA A 79 -7.23 30.50 1.92
N GLU A 80 -7.63 31.60 2.53
CA GLU A 80 -7.82 32.90 1.91
C GLU A 80 -6.66 33.84 2.25
N PHE A 81 -6.36 34.74 1.31
CA PHE A 81 -5.16 35.56 1.32
C PHE A 81 -5.50 37.04 1.22
N ASP A 82 -5.21 37.78 2.30
CA ASP A 82 -5.31 39.24 2.34
C ASP A 82 -3.97 39.89 1.97
N SER A 83 -3.53 39.71 0.72
CA SER A 83 -2.39 40.44 0.11
C SER A 83 -1.07 40.45 0.92
N GLY A 84 -0.29 39.36 0.86
CA GLY A 84 1.06 39.23 1.42
C GLY A 84 1.88 38.16 0.69
N ASP A 85 3.15 37.92 1.04
CA ASP A 85 4.06 36.98 0.33
C ASP A 85 3.56 35.52 0.32
N VAL A 86 2.72 35.22 -0.68
CA VAL A 86 1.89 34.01 -0.82
C VAL A 86 2.71 32.71 -0.83
N GLU A 87 3.99 32.75 -1.20
CA GLU A 87 4.78 31.53 -1.36
C GLU A 87 5.17 30.87 -0.03
N GLN A 88 5.41 31.65 1.02
CA GLN A 88 5.72 31.10 2.35
C GLN A 88 4.47 30.46 2.98
N GLU A 89 3.30 31.06 2.79
CA GLU A 89 2.02 30.60 3.30
C GLU A 89 1.53 29.33 2.58
N LYS A 90 1.75 29.24 1.25
CA LYS A 90 1.52 28.00 0.47
C LYS A 90 2.31 26.82 1.01
N GLN A 91 3.56 27.04 1.43
CA GLN A 91 4.40 25.97 1.96
C GLN A 91 3.87 25.44 3.30
N VAL A 92 3.43 26.33 4.19
CA VAL A 92 2.84 25.94 5.48
C VAL A 92 1.54 25.16 5.26
N LEU A 93 0.68 25.57 4.32
CA LEU A 93 -0.52 24.82 3.95
C LEU A 93 -0.20 23.44 3.38
N ALA A 94 0.84 23.34 2.54
CA ALA A 94 1.28 22.08 1.97
C ALA A 94 1.81 21.12 3.07
N ASP A 95 2.58 21.65 4.02
CA ASP A 95 3.12 20.87 5.15
C ASP A 95 1.99 20.41 6.08
N ALA A 96 1.00 21.27 6.35
CA ALA A 96 -0.19 20.92 7.13
C ALA A 96 -1.02 19.84 6.43
N ALA A 97 -1.23 19.95 5.11
CA ALA A 97 -1.92 18.93 4.32
C ALA A 97 -1.19 17.59 4.37
N ALA A 98 0.13 17.58 4.16
CA ALA A 98 0.96 16.37 4.20
C ALA A 98 0.90 15.67 5.57
N ALA A 99 0.92 16.43 6.66
CA ALA A 99 0.83 15.88 8.01
C ALA A 99 -0.59 15.36 8.34
N ALA A 100 -1.63 16.05 7.90
CA ALA A 100 -3.02 15.59 8.01
C ALA A 100 -3.26 14.28 7.27
N ILE A 101 -2.71 14.13 6.05
CA ILE A 101 -2.79 12.88 5.27
C ILE A 101 -2.06 11.73 5.94
N THR A 102 -0.87 12.00 6.48
CA THR A 102 -0.11 10.99 7.24
C THR A 102 -0.94 10.45 8.40
N THR A 103 -1.65 11.33 9.10
CA THR A 103 -2.57 10.95 10.17
C THR A 103 -3.78 10.19 9.63
N ALA A 104 -4.39 10.66 8.54
CA ALA A 104 -5.55 10.01 7.92
C ALA A 104 -5.24 8.56 7.53
N LEU A 105 -4.08 8.36 6.93
CA LEU A 105 -3.54 7.04 6.60
C LEU A 105 -3.33 6.19 7.85
N ALA A 106 -2.78 6.75 8.93
CA ALA A 106 -2.57 6.03 10.18
C ALA A 106 -3.91 5.58 10.81
N ALA A 107 -4.89 6.48 10.88
CA ALA A 107 -6.20 6.19 11.44
C ALA A 107 -6.96 5.16 10.60
N TYR A 108 -6.85 5.26 9.27
CA TYR A 108 -7.40 4.27 8.37
C TYR A 108 -6.74 2.88 8.56
N THR A 109 -5.41 2.82 8.68
CA THR A 109 -4.69 1.56 8.97
C THR A 109 -5.02 0.97 10.34
N ALA A 110 -5.46 1.81 11.29
CA ALA A 110 -5.95 1.38 12.59
C ALA A 110 -7.42 0.90 12.54
N GLY A 111 -8.06 0.88 11.37
CA GLY A 111 -9.44 0.44 11.19
C GLY A 111 -10.49 1.44 11.66
N LEU A 112 -10.12 2.72 11.85
CA LEU A 112 -11.06 3.74 12.33
C LEU A 112 -12.03 4.22 11.25
N GLY A 113 -11.69 4.05 9.96
CA GLY A 113 -12.58 4.40 8.84
C GLY A 113 -13.16 5.82 8.96
N ALA A 114 -14.48 5.96 8.87
CA ALA A 114 -15.18 7.24 9.03
C ALA A 114 -15.00 7.88 10.43
N ALA A 115 -14.71 7.09 11.46
CA ALA A 115 -14.45 7.61 12.81
C ALA A 115 -13.08 8.32 12.92
N ALA A 116 -12.23 8.22 11.89
CA ALA A 116 -10.98 8.96 11.80
C ALA A 116 -11.17 10.44 11.43
N ALA A 117 -12.26 10.81 10.75
CA ALA A 117 -12.44 12.15 10.21
C ALA A 117 -12.34 13.26 11.28
N PRO A 118 -12.95 13.13 12.48
CA PRO A 118 -12.79 14.13 13.55
C PRO A 118 -11.35 14.22 14.11
N LEU A 119 -10.61 13.11 14.13
CA LEU A 119 -9.22 13.08 14.59
C LEU A 119 -8.28 13.78 13.59
N ILE A 120 -8.51 13.55 12.30
CA ILE A 120 -7.74 14.18 11.22
C ILE A 120 -8.03 15.67 11.20
N ASP A 121 -9.30 16.06 11.31
CA ASP A 121 -9.74 17.45 11.41
C ASP A 121 -9.07 18.17 12.60
N LEU A 122 -9.07 17.56 13.80
CA LEU A 122 -8.39 18.12 14.98
C LEU A 122 -6.89 18.34 14.76
N LEU A 123 -6.21 17.37 14.16
CA LEU A 123 -4.77 17.45 13.92
C LEU A 123 -4.41 18.45 12.84
N ALA A 124 -5.19 18.49 11.75
CA ALA A 124 -5.02 19.45 10.68
C ALA A 124 -5.22 20.88 11.20
N ARG A 125 -6.27 21.13 12.01
CA ARG A 125 -6.47 22.40 12.72
C ARG A 125 -5.31 22.73 13.65
N GLY A 126 -4.81 21.76 14.41
CA GLY A 126 -3.68 21.96 15.32
C GLY A 126 -2.39 22.39 14.60
N LEU A 127 -2.09 21.77 13.45
CA LEU A 127 -0.94 22.10 12.61
C LEU A 127 -1.07 23.48 11.95
N VAL A 128 -2.25 23.78 11.43
CA VAL A 128 -2.60 25.08 10.85
C VAL A 128 -2.45 26.20 11.89
N ASN A 129 -3.05 26.05 13.06
CA ASN A 129 -3.00 27.03 14.14
C ASN A 129 -1.59 27.20 14.71
N PHE A 130 -0.81 26.11 14.76
CA PHE A 130 0.60 26.17 15.14
C PHE A 130 1.44 26.96 14.12
N GLY A 131 1.19 26.76 12.82
CA GLY A 131 1.82 27.52 11.74
C GLY A 131 1.47 29.01 11.80
N ALA A 132 0.19 29.35 11.98
CA ALA A 132 -0.29 30.72 12.09
C ALA A 132 0.34 31.47 13.28
N GLY A 133 0.39 30.83 14.46
CA GLY A 133 0.92 31.46 15.68
C GLY A 133 2.45 31.60 15.74
N VAL A 134 3.21 30.79 14.99
CA VAL A 134 4.69 30.80 14.99
C VAL A 134 5.29 31.53 13.79
N LEU A 135 4.59 31.61 12.65
CA LEU A 135 5.13 32.13 11.39
C LEU A 135 4.44 33.40 10.86
N GLY A 136 3.44 33.95 11.57
CA GLY A 136 2.88 35.27 11.27
C GLY A 136 1.98 35.34 10.03
N ILE A 137 1.32 34.23 9.69
CA ILE A 137 0.28 34.18 8.67
C ILE A 137 -0.91 35.00 9.18
N SER A 138 -1.36 36.03 8.47
CA SER A 138 -2.64 36.66 8.81
C SER A 138 -3.77 35.78 8.29
N ASN A 139 -4.54 35.24 9.24
CA ASN A 139 -5.99 35.07 9.23
C ASN A 139 -6.57 35.05 7.80
N ASP A 140 -6.79 33.91 7.13
CA ASP A 140 -8.04 33.15 7.26
C ASP A 140 -7.93 31.74 6.66
N ILE A 141 -7.52 30.79 7.50
CA ILE A 141 -7.39 29.40 7.08
C ILE A 141 -8.72 28.68 7.34
N TYR A 142 -9.35 28.19 6.27
CA TYR A 142 -10.54 27.36 6.36
C TYR A 142 -10.21 26.04 7.04
N ASN A 143 -11.16 25.48 7.79
CA ASN A 143 -10.93 24.23 8.49
C ASN A 143 -10.64 23.10 7.50
N PRO A 144 -9.44 22.50 7.55
CA PRO A 144 -9.13 21.34 6.73
C PRO A 144 -10.16 20.25 6.97
N GLN A 145 -10.62 19.61 5.90
CA GLN A 145 -11.54 18.49 6.01
C GLN A 145 -10.93 17.21 5.50
N ALA A 146 -11.30 16.11 6.16
CA ALA A 146 -10.97 14.77 5.73
C ALA A 146 -12.25 13.97 5.46
N ALA A 147 -12.23 13.21 4.37
CA ALA A 147 -13.30 12.29 4.00
C ALA A 147 -12.76 10.88 3.87
N ALA A 148 -13.51 9.91 4.37
CA ALA A 148 -13.28 8.50 4.09
C ALA A 148 -14.13 8.10 2.88
N LEU A 149 -13.51 7.46 1.89
CA LEU A 149 -14.16 6.91 0.73
C LEU A 149 -13.99 5.38 0.77
N PRO A 150 -14.89 4.65 1.46
CA PRO A 150 -14.77 3.20 1.57
C PRO A 150 -15.03 2.52 0.23
N ALA A 151 -14.43 1.35 0.02
CA ALA A 151 -14.41 0.63 -1.25
C ALA A 151 -15.81 0.30 -1.77
N ASP A 152 -16.75 -0.01 -0.88
CA ASP A 152 -18.15 -0.28 -1.20
C ASP A 152 -18.89 0.97 -1.69
N ALA A 153 -18.66 2.13 -1.06
CA ALA A 153 -19.21 3.41 -1.49
C ALA A 153 -18.64 3.87 -2.83
N LEU A 154 -17.36 3.57 -3.10
CA LEU A 154 -16.73 3.82 -4.39
C LEU A 154 -17.37 2.97 -5.49
N LEU A 155 -17.61 1.69 -5.23
CA LEU A 155 -18.28 0.79 -6.18
C LEU A 155 -19.73 1.18 -6.48
N GLN A 156 -20.39 1.84 -5.53
CA GLN A 156 -21.76 2.33 -5.67
C GLN A 156 -21.85 3.78 -6.17
N ALA A 157 -20.72 4.42 -6.50
CA ALA A 157 -20.69 5.85 -6.77
C ALA A 157 -21.58 6.29 -7.93
N ASP A 158 -21.66 5.51 -9.02
CA ASP A 158 -22.49 5.86 -10.17
C ASP A 158 -23.98 6.01 -9.81
N SER A 159 -24.48 5.25 -8.81
CA SER A 159 -25.85 5.39 -8.31
C SER A 159 -26.10 6.69 -7.55
N ARG A 160 -25.03 7.34 -7.08
CA ARG A 160 -25.05 8.59 -6.31
C ARG A 160 -24.69 9.81 -7.16
N ARG A 161 -24.28 9.62 -8.42
CA ARG A 161 -23.82 10.71 -9.30
C ARG A 161 -24.94 11.73 -9.52
N ARG A 162 -24.59 13.01 -9.37
CA ARG A 162 -25.45 14.18 -9.49
C ARG A 162 -24.80 15.23 -10.38
N THR A 163 -25.58 16.22 -10.77
CA THR A 163 -25.10 17.42 -11.46
C THR A 163 -25.47 18.65 -10.66
N LEU A 164 -24.50 19.53 -10.46
CA LEU A 164 -24.70 20.87 -9.93
C LEU A 164 -24.80 21.86 -11.09
N THR A 165 -25.84 22.68 -11.06
CA THR A 165 -26.03 23.87 -11.91
C THR A 165 -26.47 25.01 -11.00
N ARG A 166 -26.09 26.25 -11.32
CA ARG A 166 -26.54 27.42 -10.56
C ARG A 166 -27.20 28.45 -11.48
N PRO A 167 -28.21 29.21 -11.00
CA PRO A 167 -28.77 30.30 -11.77
C PRO A 167 -27.78 31.45 -12.00
N ASP A 168 -26.88 31.66 -11.05
CA ASP A 168 -25.88 32.72 -11.02
C ASP A 168 -24.50 32.29 -11.53
N ASP A 169 -24.35 31.08 -12.05
CA ASP A 169 -23.10 30.59 -12.66
C ASP A 169 -23.40 29.68 -13.84
N PRO A 170 -22.92 29.98 -15.06
CA PRO A 170 -23.24 29.20 -16.25
C PRO A 170 -22.57 27.82 -16.28
N ARG A 171 -21.62 27.53 -15.38
CA ARG A 171 -20.89 26.26 -15.36
C ARG A 171 -21.65 25.18 -14.61
N SER A 172 -21.31 23.93 -14.88
CA SER A 172 -21.93 22.76 -14.27
C SER A 172 -20.87 21.75 -13.84
N LEU A 173 -21.14 21.04 -12.74
CA LEU A 173 -20.25 20.00 -12.21
C LEU A 173 -21.00 18.67 -12.11
N ALA A 174 -20.42 17.59 -12.62
CA ALA A 174 -20.82 16.25 -12.25
C ALA A 174 -20.05 15.84 -10.98
N TRP A 175 -20.74 15.23 -10.03
CA TRP A 175 -20.13 14.83 -8.76
C TRP A 175 -20.85 13.64 -8.13
N THR A 176 -20.13 12.87 -7.33
CA THR A 176 -20.65 11.75 -6.52
C THR A 176 -20.47 12.04 -5.02
N ASP A 177 -19.39 12.73 -4.68
CA ASP A 177 -18.99 13.03 -3.31
C ASP A 177 -18.53 14.50 -3.23
N VAL A 178 -18.67 15.12 -2.04
CA VAL A 178 -18.32 16.52 -1.82
C VAL A 178 -17.68 16.70 -0.44
N ILE A 179 -16.67 17.57 -0.36
CA ILE A 179 -16.00 17.97 0.88
C ILE A 179 -16.31 19.44 1.14
N ILE A 180 -16.74 19.75 2.36
CA ILE A 180 -17.18 21.10 2.74
C ILE A 180 -16.14 21.76 3.63
N LEU A 181 -15.41 22.70 3.06
CA LEU A 181 -14.39 23.47 3.74
C LEU A 181 -15.04 24.76 4.27
N SER A 182 -15.12 24.91 5.58
CA SER A 182 -15.77 26.06 6.22
C SER A 182 -14.88 26.68 7.29
N GLY A 183 -14.85 27.99 7.37
CA GLY A 183 -13.98 28.75 8.26
C GLY A 183 -14.71 29.95 8.84
N ARG A 184 -14.23 30.43 9.97
CA ARG A 184 -14.60 31.72 10.50
C ARG A 184 -13.32 32.51 10.69
N ASP A 185 -13.27 33.70 10.13
CA ASP A 185 -12.11 34.58 10.28
C ASP A 185 -12.08 35.22 11.67
N ASP A 186 -10.96 35.92 11.94
CA ASP A 186 -10.78 36.69 13.18
C ASP A 186 -11.67 37.95 13.24
N GLY A 187 -12.23 38.38 12.10
CA GLY A 187 -13.25 39.43 11.99
C GLY A 187 -14.66 38.98 12.40
N GLY A 188 -14.90 37.67 12.42
CA GLY A 188 -16.17 37.03 12.73
C GLY A 188 -17.02 36.65 11.52
N ASP A 189 -16.54 36.82 10.29
CA ASP A 189 -17.23 36.44 9.05
C ASP A 189 -17.01 34.95 8.75
N TYR A 190 -17.94 34.36 7.97
CA TYR A 190 -18.01 32.91 7.73
C TYR A 190 -18.06 32.61 6.24
N GLY A 191 -17.11 31.82 5.76
CA GLY A 191 -17.07 31.31 4.39
C GLY A 191 -17.27 29.79 4.31
N GLU A 192 -17.82 29.32 3.19
CA GLU A 192 -17.99 27.89 2.91
C GLU A 192 -17.70 27.55 1.44
N TYR A 193 -16.86 26.55 1.24
CA TYR A 193 -16.43 26.06 -0.06
C TYR A 193 -16.74 24.56 -0.22
N GLY A 194 -17.38 24.21 -1.33
CA GLY A 194 -17.64 22.83 -1.72
C GLY A 194 -16.62 22.34 -2.72
N LEU A 195 -15.76 21.38 -2.35
CA LEU A 195 -14.91 20.67 -3.28
C LEU A 195 -15.61 19.40 -3.76
N TYR A 196 -15.84 19.31 -5.06
CA TYR A 196 -16.59 18.24 -5.71
C TYR A 196 -15.68 17.18 -6.33
N LEU A 197 -16.08 15.93 -6.11
CA LEU A 197 -15.42 14.75 -6.61
C LEU A 197 -16.37 13.97 -7.52
N ASP A 198 -15.87 13.42 -8.62
CA ASP A 198 -16.60 12.49 -9.46
C ASP A 198 -15.88 11.14 -9.46
N VAL A 199 -16.47 10.18 -8.76
CA VAL A 199 -15.99 8.81 -8.76
C VAL A 199 -16.58 8.09 -9.97
N ARG A 200 -15.72 7.44 -10.76
CA ARG A 200 -16.09 6.69 -11.95
C ARG A 200 -15.73 5.23 -11.76
N VAL A 201 -16.69 4.35 -11.98
CA VAL A 201 -16.46 2.90 -11.94
C VAL A 201 -16.41 2.39 -13.38
N SER A 202 -15.33 1.70 -13.73
CA SER A 202 -15.17 1.07 -15.04
C SER A 202 -14.94 -0.42 -14.89
N ALA A 203 -15.36 -1.19 -15.90
CA ALA A 203 -14.97 -2.58 -16.01
C ALA A 203 -13.43 -2.68 -16.15
N PRO A 204 -12.80 -3.76 -15.64
CA PRO A 204 -11.37 -3.97 -15.87
C PRO A 204 -11.08 -3.88 -17.36
N THR A 205 -9.99 -3.24 -17.73
CA THR A 205 -9.56 -3.23 -19.12
C THR A 205 -9.25 -4.67 -19.58
N PRO A 206 -9.36 -4.97 -20.89
CA PRO A 206 -9.03 -6.30 -21.40
C PRO A 206 -7.62 -6.77 -21.05
N ALA A 207 -6.66 -5.84 -20.97
CA ALA A 207 -5.28 -6.12 -20.56
C ALA A 207 -5.13 -6.48 -19.07
N GLU A 208 -5.90 -5.83 -18.18
CA GLU A 208 -5.94 -6.19 -16.76
C GLU A 208 -6.64 -7.54 -16.55
N THR A 209 -7.65 -7.85 -17.38
CA THR A 209 -8.35 -9.13 -17.38
C THR A 209 -7.44 -10.27 -17.81
N SER A 210 -6.64 -10.09 -18.88
CA SER A 210 -5.66 -11.09 -19.31
C SER A 210 -4.54 -11.27 -18.29
N ALA A 211 -4.04 -10.19 -17.69
CA ALA A 211 -3.00 -10.26 -16.66
C ALA A 211 -3.49 -10.98 -15.38
N GLN A 212 -4.74 -10.74 -14.96
CA GLN A 212 -5.37 -11.46 -13.85
C GLN A 212 -5.65 -12.93 -14.20
N ALA A 213 -6.05 -13.22 -15.44
CA ALA A 213 -6.23 -14.59 -15.90
C ALA A 213 -4.91 -15.37 -15.92
N GLU A 214 -3.84 -14.78 -16.45
CA GLU A 214 -2.49 -15.35 -16.43
C GLU A 214 -1.97 -15.57 -15.01
N GLU A 215 -2.25 -14.64 -14.09
CA GLU A 215 -1.86 -14.78 -12.69
C GLU A 215 -2.65 -15.87 -11.96
N ASN A 216 -3.97 -15.94 -12.17
CA ASN A 216 -4.78 -16.99 -11.58
C ASN A 216 -4.39 -18.37 -12.13
N ALA A 217 -4.08 -18.44 -13.42
CA ALA A 217 -3.58 -19.63 -14.10
C ALA A 217 -2.12 -19.95 -13.73
N ALA A 218 -1.34 -18.96 -13.26
CA ALA A 218 0.00 -19.20 -12.76
C ALA A 218 -0.13 -20.16 -11.56
N GLY A 219 0.41 -21.36 -11.72
CA GLY A 219 0.39 -22.40 -10.72
C GLY A 219 1.15 -22.00 -9.45
N THR A 220 1.63 -22.99 -8.72
CA THR A 220 2.36 -22.78 -7.45
C THR A 220 3.83 -23.19 -7.60
N PRO A 221 4.61 -22.54 -8.50
CA PRO A 221 6.00 -22.91 -8.71
C PRO A 221 6.84 -22.57 -7.48
N THR A 222 8.02 -23.18 -7.36
CA THR A 222 8.96 -22.78 -6.32
C THR A 222 9.52 -21.39 -6.63
N LEU A 223 9.22 -20.40 -5.78
CA LEU A 223 9.67 -19.02 -5.93
C LEU A 223 10.75 -18.65 -4.91
N ARG A 224 11.72 -17.83 -5.32
CA ARG A 224 12.84 -17.34 -4.50
C ARG A 224 13.29 -15.98 -4.99
N ARG A 225 14.20 -15.33 -4.26
CA ARG A 225 14.80 -14.05 -4.69
C ARG A 225 15.28 -14.13 -6.15
N GLY A 226 14.88 -13.16 -6.97
CA GLY A 226 15.16 -13.10 -8.40
C GLY A 226 14.10 -13.74 -9.31
N SER A 227 13.15 -14.51 -8.76
CA SER A 227 11.95 -14.91 -9.50
C SER A 227 11.14 -13.67 -9.91
N ALA A 228 10.47 -13.73 -11.07
CA ALA A 228 9.59 -12.67 -11.54
C ALA A 228 8.37 -13.23 -12.28
N GLY A 229 7.35 -12.40 -12.44
CA GLY A 229 6.18 -12.69 -13.27
C GLY A 229 4.87 -12.89 -12.49
N PRO A 230 3.82 -13.41 -13.15
CA PRO A 230 2.48 -13.49 -12.58
C PRO A 230 2.42 -14.29 -11.28
N ALA A 231 3.14 -15.41 -11.17
CA ALA A 231 3.22 -16.20 -9.94
C ALA A 231 3.75 -15.41 -8.74
N VAL A 232 4.66 -14.46 -8.96
CA VAL A 232 5.19 -13.60 -7.90
C VAL A 232 4.17 -12.55 -7.47
N ARG A 233 3.38 -11.97 -8.40
CA ARG A 233 2.25 -11.08 -8.05
C ARG A 233 1.22 -11.81 -7.19
N LYS A 234 0.87 -13.04 -7.58
CA LYS A 234 -0.03 -13.92 -6.82
C LYS A 234 0.49 -14.12 -5.40
N LEU A 235 1.78 -14.45 -5.27
CA LEU A 235 2.44 -14.59 -3.97
C LEU A 235 2.36 -13.31 -3.14
N GLN A 236 2.75 -12.16 -3.69
CA GLN A 236 2.77 -10.87 -2.98
C GLN A 236 1.37 -10.49 -2.46
N ARG A 237 0.32 -10.71 -3.27
CA ARG A 237 -1.07 -10.50 -2.82
C ARG A 237 -1.47 -11.43 -1.68
N LEU A 238 -1.17 -12.73 -1.81
CA LEU A 238 -1.49 -13.70 -0.75
C LEU A 238 -0.74 -13.38 0.54
N LEU A 239 0.53 -12.98 0.47
CA LEU A 239 1.30 -12.58 1.63
C LEU A 239 0.74 -11.33 2.31
N ASN A 240 0.33 -10.31 1.56
CA ASN A 240 -0.32 -9.12 2.10
C ASN A 240 -1.68 -9.47 2.74
N ALA A 241 -2.46 -10.34 2.10
CA ALA A 241 -3.76 -10.77 2.61
C ALA A 241 -3.67 -11.66 3.87
N ARG A 242 -2.57 -12.41 4.05
CA ARG A 242 -2.37 -13.29 5.22
C ARG A 242 -1.66 -12.60 6.39
N LEU A 243 -1.02 -11.46 6.17
CA LEU A 243 -0.25 -10.71 7.17
C LEU A 243 -0.73 -9.26 7.23
N THR A 244 -2.01 -9.09 7.61
CA THR A 244 -2.72 -7.80 7.61
C THR A 244 -2.26 -6.83 8.68
N ASP A 245 -1.55 -7.32 9.71
CA ASP A 245 -0.95 -6.51 10.78
C ASP A 245 0.38 -5.85 10.36
N LEU A 246 0.91 -6.19 9.18
CA LEU A 246 2.15 -5.64 8.66
C LEU A 246 1.90 -4.71 7.47
N VAL A 247 2.71 -3.65 7.37
CA VAL A 247 2.69 -2.72 6.22
C VAL A 247 2.81 -3.50 4.91
N PRO A 248 1.84 -3.48 3.99
CA PRO A 248 1.87 -4.28 2.76
C PRO A 248 3.14 -4.07 1.92
N ILE A 249 3.64 -5.13 1.29
CA ILE A 249 4.71 -5.02 0.28
C ILE A 249 4.10 -4.69 -1.10
N ALA A 250 4.89 -4.06 -1.98
CA ALA A 250 4.48 -3.81 -3.36
C ALA A 250 4.16 -5.11 -4.11
N VAL A 251 3.14 -5.08 -4.97
CA VAL A 251 2.73 -6.18 -5.85
C VAL A 251 3.25 -5.91 -7.27
N ASP A 252 4.57 -5.93 -7.42
CA ASP A 252 5.27 -5.60 -8.67
C ASP A 252 5.59 -6.84 -9.53
N GLY A 253 5.39 -8.05 -8.99
CA GLY A 253 5.77 -9.28 -9.66
C GLY A 253 7.27 -9.54 -9.65
N GLN A 254 8.03 -8.87 -8.79
CA GLN A 254 9.45 -9.09 -8.59
C GLN A 254 9.71 -9.66 -7.19
N PHE A 255 10.40 -10.79 -7.14
CA PHE A 255 10.76 -11.41 -5.87
C PHE A 255 12.05 -10.76 -5.35
N GLY A 256 11.91 -9.53 -4.84
CA GLY A 256 12.99 -8.77 -4.23
C GLY A 256 13.18 -9.06 -2.73
N PRO A 257 14.08 -8.31 -2.05
CA PRO A 257 14.34 -8.46 -0.63
C PRO A 257 13.10 -8.28 0.27
N ALA A 258 12.19 -7.37 -0.09
CA ALA A 258 10.94 -7.17 0.64
C ALA A 258 10.01 -8.40 0.55
N THR A 259 9.86 -8.97 -0.64
CA THR A 259 9.08 -10.21 -0.87
C THR A 259 9.68 -11.40 -0.11
N GLU A 260 11.01 -11.52 -0.08
CA GLU A 260 11.67 -12.57 0.72
C GLU A 260 11.48 -12.38 2.23
N GLY A 261 11.67 -11.17 2.73
CA GLY A 261 11.43 -10.86 4.14
C GLY A 261 10.01 -11.20 4.54
N ARG A 262 9.03 -10.88 3.69
CA ARG A 262 7.63 -11.21 3.90
C ARG A 262 7.35 -12.71 3.85
N ALA A 263 7.97 -13.44 2.93
CA ALA A 263 7.85 -14.90 2.87
C ALA A 263 8.40 -15.56 4.16
N ARG A 264 9.55 -15.08 4.66
CA ARG A 264 10.14 -15.57 5.93
C ARG A 264 9.23 -15.30 7.13
N GLU A 265 8.64 -14.12 7.19
CA GLU A 265 7.69 -13.77 8.25
C GLU A 265 6.47 -14.69 8.23
N PHE A 266 5.90 -14.92 7.05
CA PHE A 266 4.78 -15.86 6.90
C PHE A 266 5.16 -17.27 7.33
N GLN A 267 6.33 -17.76 6.91
CA GLN A 267 6.84 -19.08 7.30
C GLN A 267 7.01 -19.19 8.82
N SER A 268 7.58 -18.17 9.45
CA SER A 268 7.78 -18.11 10.91
C SER A 268 6.45 -18.25 11.66
N ARG A 269 5.43 -17.48 11.27
CA ARG A 269 4.11 -17.48 11.92
C ARG A 269 3.30 -18.75 11.69
N THR A 270 3.59 -19.48 10.62
CA THR A 270 2.87 -20.71 10.26
C THR A 270 3.62 -21.98 10.65
N GLY A 271 4.74 -21.86 11.39
CA GLY A 271 5.54 -22.99 11.83
C GLY A 271 6.23 -23.74 10.68
N LEU A 272 6.40 -23.09 9.53
CA LEU A 272 7.14 -23.63 8.39
C LEU A 272 8.64 -23.36 8.57
N VAL A 273 9.45 -24.04 7.75
CA VAL A 273 10.89 -23.74 7.66
C VAL A 273 11.07 -22.31 7.15
N VAL A 274 11.83 -21.49 7.88
CA VAL A 274 12.05 -20.06 7.59
C VAL A 274 13.25 -19.89 6.66
N ASP A 275 13.10 -20.28 5.40
CA ASP A 275 14.15 -20.24 4.39
C ASP A 275 13.99 -19.13 3.35
N GLY A 276 12.83 -18.45 3.34
CA GLY A 276 12.48 -17.40 2.37
C GLY A 276 12.07 -17.93 0.99
N ILE A 277 11.89 -19.24 0.86
CA ILE A 277 11.55 -19.92 -0.40
C ILE A 277 10.08 -20.38 -0.36
N VAL A 278 9.34 -20.00 -1.38
CA VAL A 278 7.92 -20.34 -1.48
C VAL A 278 7.78 -21.60 -2.32
N GLY A 279 7.92 -22.75 -1.66
CA GLY A 279 7.66 -24.07 -2.23
C GLY A 279 6.24 -24.59 -1.94
N PRO A 280 5.93 -25.84 -2.30
CA PRO A 280 4.58 -26.42 -2.20
C PRO A 280 3.95 -26.33 -0.81
N ARG A 281 4.72 -26.48 0.27
CA ARG A 281 4.22 -26.34 1.64
C ARG A 281 3.85 -24.89 2.00
N THR A 282 4.66 -23.93 1.56
CA THR A 282 4.36 -22.50 1.75
C THR A 282 3.14 -22.12 0.94
N TRP A 283 3.03 -22.60 -0.31
CA TRP A 283 1.84 -22.40 -1.14
C TRP A 283 0.58 -23.01 -0.52
N ALA A 284 0.63 -24.27 -0.07
CA ALA A 284 -0.45 -24.93 0.63
C ALA A 284 -0.95 -24.12 1.84
N ALA A 285 -0.01 -23.62 2.65
CA ALA A 285 -0.35 -22.75 3.79
C ALA A 285 -0.97 -21.40 3.35
N LEU A 286 -0.46 -20.79 2.27
CA LEU A 286 -0.98 -19.53 1.70
C LEU A 286 -2.35 -19.68 1.05
N THR A 287 -2.67 -20.83 0.46
CA THR A 287 -3.96 -21.08 -0.20
C THR A 287 -4.97 -21.79 0.69
N GLY A 288 -4.54 -22.34 1.83
CA GLY A 288 -5.39 -23.15 2.71
C GLY A 288 -5.73 -24.53 2.13
N GLN A 289 -4.96 -25.00 1.15
CA GLN A 289 -5.14 -26.31 0.53
C GLN A 289 -4.13 -27.31 1.12
N ALA A 290 -4.55 -28.56 1.34
CA ALA A 290 -3.61 -29.61 1.72
C ALA A 290 -2.61 -29.86 0.57
N PRO A 291 -1.30 -29.99 0.84
CA PRO A 291 -0.33 -30.26 -0.22
C PRO A 291 -0.62 -31.62 -0.85
N ASP A 292 -0.73 -31.65 -2.18
CA ASP A 292 -0.87 -32.89 -2.93
C ASP A 292 0.40 -33.75 -2.73
N PRO A 293 0.31 -34.97 -2.18
CA PRO A 293 1.47 -35.76 -1.78
C PRO A 293 2.41 -36.11 -2.94
N GLY A 294 1.94 -36.12 -4.19
CA GLY A 294 2.74 -36.49 -5.37
C GLY A 294 3.64 -35.39 -5.96
N THR A 295 3.22 -34.12 -5.89
CA THR A 295 3.94 -32.98 -6.49
C THR A 295 5.07 -32.45 -5.61
N ALA A 296 4.92 -32.55 -4.29
CA ALA A 296 5.92 -32.08 -3.32
C ALA A 296 7.25 -32.86 -3.37
N GLN A 297 7.24 -34.13 -3.75
CA GLN A 297 8.44 -34.98 -3.84
C GLN A 297 9.07 -35.02 -5.24
N ALA A 298 8.28 -34.80 -6.30
CA ALA A 298 8.77 -34.92 -7.68
C ALA A 298 9.56 -33.69 -8.15
N GLU A 299 9.14 -32.47 -7.79
CA GLU A 299 9.78 -31.23 -8.25
C GLU A 299 10.96 -30.78 -7.37
N GLU A 300 10.97 -31.18 -6.09
CA GLU A 300 12.06 -30.89 -5.15
C GLU A 300 13.37 -31.61 -5.54
N ASN A 301 13.27 -32.69 -6.32
CA ASN A 301 14.41 -33.42 -6.91
C ASN A 301 14.98 -32.75 -8.18
N ALA A 302 14.22 -31.89 -8.87
CA ALA A 302 14.61 -31.30 -10.15
C ALA A 302 15.49 -30.04 -10.02
N ALA A 303 15.48 -29.36 -8.86
CA ALA A 303 16.19 -28.10 -8.63
C ALA A 303 17.67 -28.25 -8.15
N GLY A 304 18.23 -29.45 -8.18
CA GLY A 304 19.64 -29.72 -7.84
C GLY A 304 20.02 -29.60 -6.36
N THR A 305 19.10 -29.17 -5.50
CA THR A 305 19.27 -28.96 -4.05
C THR A 305 18.03 -29.41 -3.26
N PRO A 306 17.75 -30.73 -3.20
CA PRO A 306 16.55 -31.23 -2.54
C PRO A 306 16.57 -30.94 -1.04
N THR A 307 15.42 -30.64 -0.43
CA THR A 307 15.34 -30.47 1.02
C THR A 307 15.53 -31.82 1.72
N LEU A 308 16.63 -31.99 2.44
CA LEU A 308 16.91 -33.22 3.17
C LEU A 308 16.68 -33.03 4.67
N ARG A 309 16.10 -34.04 5.33
CA ARG A 309 15.89 -34.05 6.80
C ARG A 309 16.01 -35.47 7.32
N ARG A 310 15.99 -35.66 8.64
CA ARG A 310 16.02 -37.01 9.23
C ARG A 310 14.93 -37.90 8.61
N GLY A 311 15.33 -39.10 8.17
CA GLY A 311 14.48 -40.04 7.43
C GLY A 311 14.58 -39.93 5.90
N SER A 312 15.15 -38.85 5.34
CA SER A 312 15.49 -38.79 3.92
C SER A 312 16.52 -39.87 3.57
N ALA A 313 16.45 -40.39 2.34
CA ALA A 313 17.42 -41.36 1.84
C ALA A 313 17.73 -41.14 0.36
N GLY A 314 18.89 -41.62 -0.11
CA GLY A 314 19.24 -41.67 -1.52
C GLY A 314 20.52 -40.90 -1.89
N PRO A 315 20.77 -40.71 -3.20
CA PRO A 315 22.00 -40.12 -3.72
C PRO A 315 22.28 -38.70 -3.19
N ALA A 316 21.23 -37.89 -3.00
CA ALA A 316 21.36 -36.55 -2.44
C ALA A 316 21.87 -36.56 -0.99
N VAL A 317 21.44 -37.54 -0.18
CA VAL A 317 21.94 -37.73 1.18
C VAL A 317 23.40 -38.15 1.17
N ARG A 318 23.82 -39.04 0.24
CA ARG A 318 25.25 -39.37 0.07
C ARG A 318 26.08 -38.13 -0.28
N LYS A 319 25.57 -37.28 -1.18
CA LYS A 319 26.24 -36.01 -1.54
C LYS A 319 26.38 -35.11 -0.31
N LEU A 320 25.29 -34.92 0.44
CA LEU A 320 25.31 -34.16 1.68
C LEU A 320 26.34 -34.69 2.68
N GLN A 321 26.32 -35.99 2.96
CA GLN A 321 27.23 -36.62 3.93
C GLN A 321 28.70 -36.43 3.53
N ARG A 322 29.03 -36.52 2.23
CA ARG A 322 30.38 -36.21 1.72
C ARG A 322 30.76 -34.75 1.94
N LEU A 323 29.87 -33.81 1.61
CA LEU A 323 30.12 -32.38 1.80
C LEU A 323 30.29 -32.02 3.27
N LEU A 324 29.47 -32.57 4.15
CA LEU A 324 29.59 -32.35 5.60
C LEU A 324 30.91 -32.90 6.16
N ASN A 325 31.36 -34.07 5.71
CA ASN A 325 32.66 -34.62 6.11
C ASN A 325 33.82 -33.76 5.58
N ALA A 326 33.73 -33.28 4.34
CA ALA A 326 34.75 -32.42 3.74
C ALA A 326 34.81 -31.04 4.40
N ARG A 327 33.66 -30.50 4.84
CA ARG A 327 33.55 -29.14 5.39
C ARG A 327 33.89 -29.05 6.88
N MET A 328 33.89 -30.18 7.57
CA MET A 328 34.25 -30.34 8.99
C MET A 328 35.23 -31.52 9.17
N PRO A 329 36.44 -31.44 8.58
CA PRO A 329 37.44 -32.52 8.62
C PRO A 329 38.00 -32.80 10.03
N GLU A 330 37.85 -31.86 10.95
CA GLU A 330 38.26 -31.98 12.35
C GLU A 330 37.34 -32.86 13.21
N LEU A 331 36.15 -33.21 12.72
CA LEU A 331 35.21 -34.11 13.38
C LEU A 331 35.32 -35.54 12.83
N THR A 332 35.16 -36.55 13.68
CA THR A 332 35.09 -37.96 13.25
C THR A 332 34.08 -38.13 12.11
N PRO A 333 34.48 -38.60 10.91
CA PRO A 333 33.59 -38.65 9.75
C PRO A 333 32.31 -39.46 10.01
N ILE A 334 31.16 -38.95 9.54
CA ILE A 334 29.92 -39.73 9.51
C ILE A 334 29.93 -40.71 8.33
N ALA A 335 29.23 -41.84 8.46
CA ALA A 335 29.05 -42.79 7.37
C ALA A 335 28.36 -42.13 6.16
N VAL A 336 28.81 -42.49 4.95
CA VAL A 336 28.22 -42.05 3.67
C VAL A 336 27.34 -43.17 3.11
N ASP A 337 26.30 -43.51 3.84
CA ASP A 337 25.36 -44.61 3.52
C ASP A 337 24.17 -44.14 2.65
N GLY A 338 23.94 -42.83 2.58
CA GLY A 338 22.77 -42.27 1.92
C GLY A 338 21.50 -42.36 2.75
N GLN A 339 21.62 -42.57 4.06
CA GLN A 339 20.51 -42.51 5.01
C GLN A 339 20.69 -41.31 5.94
N PHE A 340 19.70 -40.43 5.98
CA PHE A 340 19.73 -39.27 6.86
C PHE A 340 19.30 -39.71 8.27
N GLY A 341 20.19 -40.41 8.95
CA GLY A 341 20.00 -40.90 10.31
C GLY A 341 20.34 -39.86 11.38
N PRO A 342 20.29 -40.24 12.67
CA PRO A 342 20.60 -39.36 13.80
C PRO A 342 21.98 -38.71 13.70
N ALA A 343 22.98 -39.45 13.20
CA ALA A 343 24.34 -38.92 13.02
C ALA A 343 24.41 -37.83 11.94
N THR A 344 23.67 -37.99 10.84
CA THR A 344 23.59 -36.97 9.78
C THR A 344 22.82 -35.73 10.28
N ASP A 345 21.73 -35.90 11.04
CA ASP A 345 21.00 -34.78 11.67
C ASP A 345 21.87 -33.97 12.62
N ALA A 346 22.57 -34.65 13.53
CA ALA A 346 23.50 -34.00 14.46
C ALA A 346 24.59 -33.23 13.69
N ARG A 347 25.13 -33.81 12.61
CA ARG A 347 26.15 -33.17 11.78
C ARG A 347 25.61 -31.97 11.01
N VAL A 348 24.37 -32.02 10.52
CA VAL A 348 23.72 -30.89 9.85
C VAL A 348 23.49 -29.75 10.84
N ARG A 349 22.99 -30.03 12.04
CA ARG A 349 22.80 -29.01 13.08
C ARG A 349 24.11 -28.36 13.49
N GLU A 350 25.18 -29.15 13.59
CA GLU A 350 26.52 -28.63 13.88
C GLU A 350 27.03 -27.73 12.76
N PHE A 351 26.87 -28.15 11.50
CA PHE A 351 27.20 -27.33 10.35
C PHE A 351 26.42 -26.01 10.35
N GLN A 352 25.11 -26.08 10.57
CA GLN A 352 24.22 -24.92 10.61
C GLN A 352 24.66 -23.92 11.70
N ARG A 353 24.99 -24.40 12.91
CA ARG A 353 25.56 -23.56 13.98
C ARG A 353 26.81 -22.81 13.51
N ARG A 354 27.77 -23.53 12.92
CA ARG A 354 29.04 -22.94 12.47
C ARG A 354 28.90 -21.98 11.30
N ALA A 355 27.90 -22.21 10.45
CA ALA A 355 27.58 -21.37 9.31
C ALA A 355 26.63 -20.21 9.68
N ALA A 356 26.31 -20.01 10.97
CA ALA A 356 25.35 -19.03 11.46
C ALA A 356 23.97 -19.11 10.76
N LEU A 357 23.54 -20.34 10.47
CA LEU A 357 22.22 -20.65 9.92
C LEU A 357 21.26 -21.08 11.03
N ALA A 358 19.95 -21.09 10.74
CA ALA A 358 18.96 -21.69 11.61
C ALA A 358 19.31 -23.17 11.87
N VAL A 359 19.32 -23.57 13.14
CA VAL A 359 19.75 -24.91 13.60
C VAL A 359 18.56 -25.86 13.65
N ASP A 360 17.94 -26.10 12.49
CA ASP A 360 16.70 -26.85 12.36
C ASP A 360 16.90 -28.33 11.97
N GLY A 361 18.12 -28.72 11.58
CA GLY A 361 18.44 -30.08 11.12
C GLY A 361 17.92 -30.39 9.71
N VAL A 362 17.44 -29.38 8.99
CA VAL A 362 16.92 -29.48 7.63
C VAL A 362 17.90 -28.86 6.66
N VAL A 363 18.35 -29.64 5.69
CA VAL A 363 19.22 -29.18 4.60
C VAL A 363 18.36 -28.64 3.48
N GLY A 364 17.95 -27.39 3.65
CA GLY A 364 17.34 -26.60 2.59
C GLY A 364 18.38 -25.85 1.73
N PRO A 365 17.93 -25.02 0.79
CA PRO A 365 18.83 -24.33 -0.17
C PRO A 365 19.89 -23.44 0.47
N ASN A 366 19.63 -22.84 1.64
CA ASN A 366 20.64 -22.04 2.35
C ASN A 366 21.75 -22.93 2.94
N THR A 367 21.41 -24.11 3.44
CA THR A 367 22.39 -25.10 3.91
C THR A 367 23.20 -25.66 2.75
N TRP A 368 22.55 -25.95 1.61
CA TRP A 368 23.25 -26.35 0.38
C TRP A 368 24.23 -25.28 -0.11
N ARG A 369 23.82 -24.02 -0.14
CA ARG A 369 24.69 -22.90 -0.53
C ARG A 369 25.89 -22.76 0.39
N ALA A 370 25.67 -22.85 1.69
CA ALA A 370 26.76 -22.80 2.67
C ALA A 370 27.73 -24.00 2.54
N LEU A 371 27.26 -25.15 2.05
CA LEU A 371 28.07 -26.32 1.71
C LEU A 371 28.81 -26.20 0.36
N GLY A 372 28.65 -25.09 -0.35
CA GLY A 372 29.31 -24.83 -1.64
C GLY A 372 28.57 -25.44 -2.84
N GLN A 373 27.24 -25.38 -2.86
CA GLN A 373 26.37 -25.83 -3.96
C GLN A 373 25.43 -24.75 -4.46
#